data_AF-A0A7V4UNN9-F1
#
_entry.id   AF-A0A7V4UNN9-F1
#
_cell.length_a   1.000
_cell.length_b   1.000
_cell.length_c   1.000
_cell.angle_alpha   90.00
_cell.angle_beta   90.00
_cell.angle_gamma   90.00
#
_symmetry.space_group_name_H-M   'P 1'
#
loop_
_entity.id
_entity.type
_entity.pdbx_description
1 polymer ?
#
loop_
_entity_poly.entity_id
_entity_poly.type
_entity_poly.pdbx_seq_one_letter_code
_entity_poly.pdbx_strand_id
1 'polypeptide(L)'
;MKKKCKKCGSELYQAEDLKWFCLLCLAKEIEERDREDEVGGTWKVLDPKTRPVTLRLSEVDLAQAKAKARKLRKPYQTLLKEVIHEALSR
;
A
#
# COMPACT_ATOMS: atom_id res chain seq x y z
N MET A 1 22.95 -14.14 -30.49
CA MET A 1 21.62 -14.21 -31.16
C MET A 1 20.58 -13.66 -30.21
N LYS A 2 19.89 -12.57 -30.56
CA LYS A 2 18.85 -12.01 -29.70
C LYS A 2 17.59 -12.88 -29.80
N LYS A 3 17.08 -13.38 -28.68
CA LYS A 3 15.83 -14.15 -28.67
C LYS A 3 14.65 -13.19 -28.78
N LYS A 4 13.67 -13.50 -29.63
CA LYS A 4 12.44 -12.71 -29.79
C LYS A 4 11.28 -13.37 -29.07
N CYS A 5 10.39 -12.56 -28.51
CA CYS A 5 9.16 -13.01 -27.89
C CYS A 5 8.23 -13.58 -28.96
N LYS A 6 7.69 -14.77 -28.74
CA LYS A 6 6.71 -15.37 -29.67
C LYS A 6 5.34 -14.68 -29.63
N LYS A 7 5.00 -13.99 -28.52
CA LYS A 7 3.71 -13.31 -28.36
C LYS A 7 3.64 -11.98 -29.10
N CYS A 8 4.70 -11.15 -29.02
CA CYS A 8 4.68 -9.79 -29.58
C CYS A 8 5.89 -9.44 -30.48
N GLY A 9 6.82 -10.38 -30.69
CA GLY A 9 7.96 -10.19 -31.59
C GLY A 9 9.11 -9.32 -31.06
N SER A 10 8.98 -8.70 -29.88
CA SER A 10 10.04 -7.85 -29.30
C SER A 10 11.20 -8.66 -28.74
N GLU A 11 12.31 -7.99 -28.41
CA GLU A 11 13.48 -8.63 -27.81
C GLU A 11 13.15 -9.18 -26.41
N LEU A 12 13.63 -10.40 -26.13
CA LEU A 12 13.57 -11.01 -24.80
C LEU A 12 14.78 -10.57 -23.98
N TYR A 13 14.55 -10.34 -22.69
CA TYR A 13 15.55 -10.00 -21.70
C TYR A 13 15.72 -11.20 -20.76
N GLN A 14 16.94 -11.42 -20.27
CA GLN A 14 17.22 -12.48 -19.30
C GLN A 14 17.34 -11.86 -17.90
N ALA A 15 16.53 -12.34 -16.96
CA ALA A 15 16.61 -11.93 -15.57
C ALA A 15 17.77 -12.64 -14.86
N GLU A 16 18.11 -12.16 -13.66
CA GLU A 16 19.17 -12.74 -12.81
C GLU A 16 18.88 -14.20 -12.44
N ASP A 17 17.61 -14.63 -12.44
CA ASP A 17 17.19 -16.02 -12.24
C ASP A 17 17.30 -16.88 -13.51
N LEU A 18 18.02 -16.38 -14.53
CA LEU A 18 18.26 -16.98 -15.85
C LEU A 18 17.00 -17.19 -16.70
N LYS A 19 15.82 -16.73 -16.28
CA LYS A 19 14.60 -16.82 -17.09
C LYS A 19 14.55 -15.71 -18.14
N TRP A 20 14.06 -16.06 -19.33
CA TRP A 20 13.83 -15.11 -20.41
C TRP A 20 12.42 -14.56 -20.32
N PHE A 21 12.27 -13.24 -20.33
CA PHE A 21 10.99 -12.57 -20.26
C PHE A 21 10.90 -11.43 -21.27
N CYS A 22 9.68 -11.07 -21.62
CA CYS A 22 9.37 -10.02 -22.56
C CYS A 22 8.81 -8.82 -21.82
N LEU A 23 9.53 -7.69 -21.78
CA LEU A 23 9.09 -6.49 -21.07
C LEU A 23 7.71 -5.99 -21.52
N LEU A 24 7.41 -6.05 -22.82
CA LEU A 24 6.11 -5.58 -23.34
C LEU A 24 4.94 -6.47 -22.91
N CYS A 25 5.11 -7.80 -22.92
CA CYS A 25 4.07 -8.71 -22.44
C CYS A 25 3.88 -8.59 -20.94
N LEU A 26 4.97 -8.45 -20.18
CA LEU A 26 4.91 -8.27 -18.74
C LEU A 26 4.20 -6.97 -18.35
N ALA A 27 4.50 -5.87 -19.03
CA ALA A 27 3.82 -4.59 -18.81
C ALA A 27 2.31 -4.69 -19.09
N LYS A 28 1.92 -5.37 -20.19
CA LYS A 28 0.51 -5.59 -20.51
C LYS A 28 -0.20 -6.48 -19.49
N GLU A 29 0.46 -7.53 -19.02
CA GLU A 29 -0.07 -8.41 -17.96
C GLU A 29 -0.25 -7.66 -16.63
N ILE A 30 0.64 -6.70 -16.31
CA ILE A 30 0.48 -5.82 -15.14
C ILE A 30 -0.68 -4.85 -15.35
N GLU A 31 -0.77 -4.18 -16.50
CA GLU A 31 -1.90 -3.26 -16.80
C GLU A 31 -3.26 -3.97 -16.79
N GLU A 32 -3.33 -5.20 -17.31
CA GLU A 32 -4.56 -6.02 -17.30
C GLU A 32 -4.93 -6.44 -15.89
N ARG A 33 -3.95 -6.81 -15.06
CA ARG A 33 -4.16 -7.13 -13.65
C ARG A 33 -4.60 -5.90 -12.84
N ASP A 34 -3.95 -4.77 -13.04
CA ASP A 34 -4.31 -3.50 -12.37
C ASP A 34 -5.73 -3.07 -12.76
N ARG A 35 -6.17 -3.35 -14.00
CA ARG A 35 -7.54 -3.10 -14.47
C ARG A 35 -8.56 -4.10 -13.92
N GLU A 36 -8.19 -5.36 -13.67
CA GLU A 36 -9.08 -6.31 -12.97
C GLU A 36 -9.27 -5.92 -11.50
N ASP A 37 -8.24 -5.39 -10.85
CA ASP A 37 -8.33 -4.84 -9.49
C ASP A 37 -9.18 -3.54 -9.43
N GLU A 38 -9.50 -2.91 -10.57
CA GLU A 38 -10.45 -1.78 -10.65
C GLU A 38 -11.94 -2.20 -10.58
N VAL A 39 -12.27 -3.50 -10.68
CA VAL A 39 -13.65 -4.00 -10.58
C VAL A 39 -14.02 -4.29 -9.12
N GLY A 40 -13.94 -3.26 -8.27
CA GLY A 40 -14.01 -3.47 -6.83
C GLY A 40 -14.30 -2.24 -5.97
N GLY A 41 -14.98 -1.23 -6.49
CA GLY A 41 -15.63 -0.21 -5.65
C GLY A 41 -15.18 1.21 -5.91
N THR A 42 -16.18 2.08 -5.93
CA THR A 42 -16.09 3.52 -6.04
C THR A 42 -15.34 4.11 -4.85
N TRP A 43 -14.02 4.17 -4.89
CA TRP A 43 -13.27 5.05 -3.99
C TRP A 43 -12.95 6.35 -4.73
N LYS A 44 -13.93 7.26 -4.65
CA LYS A 44 -13.76 8.69 -4.85
C LYS A 44 -12.43 9.14 -4.22
N VAL A 45 -11.70 9.96 -4.96
CA VAL A 45 -10.67 10.85 -4.43
C VAL A 45 -11.20 11.55 -3.18
N LEU A 46 -10.72 11.14 -2.01
CA LEU A 46 -10.75 11.91 -0.77
C LEU A 46 -9.53 11.51 0.07
N ASP A 47 -8.34 11.74 -0.46
CA ASP A 47 -7.16 11.89 0.40
C ASP A 47 -7.15 13.36 0.84
N PRO A 48 -7.60 13.73 2.06
CA PRO A 48 -7.17 15.00 2.59
C PRO A 48 -5.63 14.94 2.62
N LYS A 49 -4.96 16.02 2.21
CA LYS A 49 -3.49 16.17 2.37
C LYS A 49 -3.16 16.10 3.86
N THR A 50 -3.11 14.91 4.44
CA THR A 50 -2.79 14.73 5.84
C THR A 50 -1.32 15.04 6.03
N ARG A 51 -1.01 15.92 6.97
CA ARG A 51 0.37 16.24 7.33
C ARG A 51 0.77 15.37 8.51
N PRO A 52 1.96 14.73 8.47
CA PRO A 52 2.45 14.03 9.65
C PRO A 52 2.67 15.06 10.77
N VAL A 53 2.22 14.72 11.97
CA VAL A 53 2.42 15.52 13.18
C VAL A 53 3.09 14.68 14.25
N THR A 54 4.02 15.26 14.99
CA THR A 54 4.67 14.63 16.14
C THR A 54 4.00 15.12 17.41
N LEU A 55 3.40 14.20 18.17
CA LEU A 55 2.80 14.49 19.47
C LEU A 55 3.74 14.03 20.58
N ARG A 56 3.98 14.90 21.56
CA ARG A 56 4.71 14.53 22.78
C ARG A 56 3.70 14.14 23.84
N LEU A 57 3.80 12.90 24.30
CA LEU A 57 2.97 12.32 25.34
C LEU A 57 3.88 11.87 26.49
N SER A 58 3.33 11.81 27.71
CA SER A 58 4.08 11.25 28.83
C SER A 58 4.39 9.77 28.59
N GLU A 59 5.48 9.26 29.17
CA GLU A 59 5.84 7.84 29.03
C GLU A 59 4.74 6.90 29.54
N VAL A 60 4.05 7.31 30.61
CA VAL A 60 2.93 6.57 31.20
C VAL A 60 1.77 6.48 30.21
N ASP A 61 1.38 7.60 29.60
CA ASP A 61 0.28 7.64 28.63
C ASP A 61 0.62 6.83 27.37
N LEU A 62 1.87 6.90 26.91
CA LEU A 62 2.35 6.09 25.79
C LEU A 62 2.24 4.59 26.08
N ALA A 63 2.65 4.16 27.28
CA ALA A 63 2.58 2.77 27.69
C ALA A 63 1.12 2.28 27.78
N GLN A 64 0.24 3.08 28.40
CA GLN A 64 -1.18 2.76 28.52
C GLN A 64 -1.86 2.67 27.15
N ALA A 65 -1.62 3.63 26.27
CA ALA A 65 -2.22 3.66 24.95
C ALA A 65 -1.71 2.49 24.06
N LYS A 66 -0.43 2.13 24.15
CA LYS A 66 0.11 0.93 23.47
C LYS A 66 -0.53 -0.36 24.01
N ALA A 67 -0.68 -0.49 25.32
CA ALA A 67 -1.34 -1.65 25.93
C ALA A 67 -2.81 -1.77 25.50
N LYS A 68 -3.54 -0.65 25.47
CA LYS A 68 -4.93 -0.58 24.99
C LYS A 68 -5.04 -0.97 23.51
N ALA A 69 -4.14 -0.45 22.66
CA ALA A 69 -4.11 -0.80 21.23
C ALA A 69 -3.89 -2.30 21.01
N ARG A 70 -2.97 -2.92 21.77
CA ARG A 70 -2.73 -4.38 21.74
C ARG A 70 -3.97 -5.18 22.14
N LYS A 71 -4.65 -4.80 23.23
CA LYS A 71 -5.89 -5.45 23.68
C LYS A 71 -6.98 -5.40 22.59
N LEU A 72 -7.07 -4.28 21.87
CA LEU A 72 -8.03 -4.08 20.78
C LEU A 72 -7.56 -4.66 19.43
N ARG A 73 -6.37 -5.26 19.35
CA ARG A 73 -5.74 -5.75 18.12
C ARG A 73 -5.70 -4.69 17.00
N LYS A 74 -5.50 -3.42 17.38
CA LYS A 74 -5.37 -2.28 16.45
C LYS A 74 -3.96 -1.71 16.46
N PRO A 75 -3.50 -1.10 15.36
CA PRO A 75 -2.29 -0.29 15.37
C PRO A 75 -2.43 0.88 16.36
N TYR A 76 -1.35 1.18 17.08
CA TYR A 76 -1.31 2.27 18.06
C TYR A 76 -1.71 3.63 17.44
N GLN A 77 -1.22 3.93 16.23
CA GLN A 77 -1.55 5.17 15.54
C GLN A 77 -3.04 5.29 15.19
N THR A 78 -3.70 4.19 14.85
CA THR A 78 -5.14 4.16 14.57
C THR A 78 -5.94 4.48 15.83
N LEU A 79 -5.60 3.85 16.95
CA LEU A 79 -6.24 4.15 18.23
C LEU A 79 -6.05 5.62 18.62
N LEU A 80 -4.85 6.17 18.41
CA LEU A 80 -4.57 7.57 18.73
C LEU A 80 -5.41 8.52 17.87
N LYS A 81 -5.56 8.24 16.58
CA LYS A 81 -6.43 9.02 15.68
C LYS A 81 -7.89 8.97 16.14
N GLU A 82 -8.40 7.78 16.47
CA GLU A 82 -9.78 7.60 16.96
C GLU A 82 -10.04 8.45 18.21
N VAL A 83 -9.12 8.39 19.19
CA VAL A 83 -9.23 9.17 20.44
C VAL A 83 -9.21 10.68 20.18
N ILE A 84 -8.33 11.15 19.29
CA ILE A 84 -8.25 12.58 18.93
C ILE A 84 -9.55 13.01 18.24
N HIS A 85 -10.06 12.22 17.29
CA HIS A 85 -11.32 12.53 16.63
C HIS A 85 -12.50 12.56 17.59
N GLU A 86 -12.60 11.59 18.51
CA GLU A 86 -13.66 11.58 19.53
C GLU A 86 -13.59 12.83 20.42
N ALA A 87 -12.39 13.19 20.88
CA ALA A 87 -12.19 14.36 21.74
C ALA A 87 -12.53 15.69 21.02
N LEU A 88 -12.23 15.81 19.73
CA LEU A 88 -12.53 17.00 18.93
C LEU A 88 -13.97 17.07 18.42
N SER A 89 -14.71 15.96 18.49
CA SER A 89 -16.12 15.89 18.06
C SER A 89 -17.12 16.32 19.13
N ARG A 90 -16.62 16.63 20.34
CA ARG A 90 -17.38 17.14 21.48
C ARG A 90 -17.14 18.63 21.62
#